data_AF-A0A7W3PCI2-F1
#
_entry.id   AF-A0A7W3PCI2-F1
#
_cell.length_a   1.000
_cell.length_b   1.000
_cell.length_c   1.000
_cell.angle_alpha   90.00
_cell.angle_beta   90.00
_cell.angle_gamma   90.00
#
_symmetry.space_group_name_H-M   'P 1'
#
loop_
_entity.id
_entity.type
_entity.pdbx_description
1 polymer ?
#
loop_
_entity_poly.entity_id
_entity_poly.type
_entity_poly.pdbx_seq_one_letter_code
_entity_poly.pdbx_strand_id
1 'polypeptide(L)'
;MALFRRRTPRTPEGTDAAQAQAQAPAPAPVFRLGSLRLYQPEDELRARLPGGAGEIAAYAQTLAWTCNEFLSRLGQDAGSLGILIVVGVKPSQQVRLWCEQVGGTLPDDVWQVLTELLDGAGAAVRPQVTAPVALALEGLVGAGPSTGFPEFPRAWVDAVERVDAQVSVPDGLFERVFVD
;
A
#
# COMPACT_ATOMS: atom_id res chain seq x y z
N MET A 1 25.34 18.53 -81.45
CA MET A 1 24.94 17.51 -80.46
C MET A 1 25.40 17.96 -79.08
N ALA A 2 24.67 17.55 -78.03
CA ALA A 2 24.82 17.86 -76.60
C ALA A 2 24.23 19.21 -76.12
N LEU A 3 22.96 19.16 -75.71
CA LEU A 3 22.25 20.16 -74.91
C LEU A 3 22.79 20.18 -73.46
N PHE A 4 23.15 21.34 -72.93
CA PHE A 4 23.34 21.54 -71.49
C PHE A 4 22.16 22.31 -70.89
N ARG A 5 21.38 21.61 -70.06
CA ARG A 5 20.22 22.14 -69.34
C ARG A 5 20.67 22.94 -68.11
N ARG A 6 20.02 24.09 -67.90
CA ARG A 6 20.08 24.89 -66.67
C ARG A 6 19.59 24.06 -65.48
N ARG A 7 20.36 24.01 -64.38
CA ARG A 7 19.89 23.58 -63.05
C ARG A 7 19.92 24.79 -62.13
N THR A 8 18.75 25.26 -61.73
CA THR A 8 18.56 26.15 -60.58
C THR A 8 18.78 25.37 -59.28
N PRO A 9 19.38 25.98 -58.24
CA PRO A 9 19.44 25.38 -56.92
C PRO A 9 18.04 25.38 -56.26
N ARG A 10 17.60 24.20 -55.79
CA ARG A 10 16.47 24.05 -54.87
C ARG A 10 16.95 24.39 -53.47
N THR A 11 16.34 25.38 -52.83
CA THR A 11 16.39 25.58 -51.39
C THR A 11 15.65 24.42 -50.70
N PRO A 12 16.25 23.71 -49.73
CA PRO A 12 15.49 22.77 -48.92
C PRO A 12 14.57 23.55 -47.96
N GLU A 13 13.26 23.36 -48.18
CA GLU A 13 12.17 23.73 -47.27
C GLU A 13 12.27 22.96 -45.95
N GLY A 14 11.85 23.65 -44.88
CA GLY A 14 11.09 23.01 -43.81
C GLY A 14 11.91 22.19 -42.81
N THR A 15 12.50 22.87 -41.85
CA THR A 15 12.79 22.29 -40.53
C THR A 15 11.49 21.75 -39.95
N ASP A 16 11.37 20.42 -39.88
CA ASP A 16 10.37 19.71 -39.08
C ASP A 16 10.54 20.15 -37.62
N ALA A 17 9.72 21.11 -37.20
CA ALA A 17 9.52 21.43 -35.80
C ALA A 17 8.69 20.30 -35.19
N ALA A 18 9.35 19.18 -34.89
CA ALA A 18 8.83 18.18 -33.97
C ALA A 18 8.60 18.88 -32.62
N GLN A 19 7.36 19.31 -32.40
CA GLN A 19 6.89 19.80 -31.12
C GLN A 19 7.01 18.64 -30.13
N ALA A 20 8.11 18.60 -29.40
CA ALA A 20 8.18 17.90 -28.12
C ALA A 20 7.15 18.58 -27.21
N GLN A 21 5.93 18.06 -27.20
CA GLN A 21 4.97 18.37 -26.16
C GLN A 21 5.61 17.89 -24.86
N ALA A 22 6.21 18.82 -24.12
CA ALA A 22 6.62 18.59 -22.75
C ALA A 22 5.33 18.26 -21.98
N GLN A 23 5.09 16.95 -21.78
CA GLN A 23 4.05 16.49 -20.89
C GLN A 23 4.34 17.13 -19.53
N ALA A 24 3.41 17.96 -19.06
CA ALA A 24 3.47 18.49 -17.72
C ALA A 24 3.65 17.31 -16.75
N PRO A 25 4.52 17.43 -15.72
CA PRO A 25 4.73 16.36 -14.77
C PRO A 25 3.38 15.95 -14.17
N ALA A 26 3.09 14.65 -14.16
CA ALA A 26 1.89 14.14 -13.51
C ALA A 26 1.86 14.67 -12.06
N PRO A 27 0.68 15.07 -11.55
CA PRO A 27 0.56 15.52 -10.17
C PRO A 27 1.11 14.44 -9.24
N ALA A 28 1.85 14.85 -8.21
CA ALA A 28 2.42 13.92 -7.24
C ALA A 28 1.32 13.03 -6.65
N PRO A 29 1.59 11.73 -6.43
CA PRO A 29 0.60 10.81 -5.89
C PRO A 29 0.12 11.31 -4.53
N VAL A 30 -1.19 11.33 -4.36
CA VAL A 30 -1.85 11.82 -3.14
C VAL A 30 -1.58 10.84 -2.00
N PHE A 31 -1.47 9.54 -2.29
CA PHE A 31 -1.06 8.51 -1.33
C PHE A 31 0.39 8.06 -1.54
N ARG A 32 1.10 7.79 -0.45
CA ARG A 32 2.46 7.21 -0.45
C ARG A 32 2.59 6.19 0.67
N LEU A 33 3.16 5.03 0.37
CA LEU A 33 3.61 4.10 1.42
C LEU A 33 4.85 4.70 2.10
N GLY A 34 4.74 5.03 3.38
CA GLY A 34 5.86 5.51 4.19
C GLY A 34 6.75 4.37 4.66
N SER A 35 6.15 3.34 5.28
CA SER A 35 6.89 2.19 5.77
C SER A 35 6.04 0.91 5.78
N LEU A 36 6.74 -0.23 5.89
CA LEU A 36 6.16 -1.54 6.12
C LEU A 36 6.73 -2.07 7.44
N ARG A 37 5.85 -2.50 8.36
CA ARG A 37 6.23 -3.09 9.64
C ARG A 37 5.86 -4.57 9.66
N LEU A 38 6.78 -5.41 10.12
CA LEU A 38 6.52 -6.82 10.42
C LEU A 38 6.47 -6.96 11.93
N TYR A 39 5.42 -7.60 12.46
CA TYR A 39 5.26 -7.74 13.91
C TYR A 39 6.00 -8.96 14.47
N GLN A 40 6.41 -9.89 13.62
CA GLN A 40 7.20 -11.05 14.00
C GLN A 40 8.70 -10.76 13.84
N PRO A 41 9.57 -11.29 14.73
CA PRO A 41 11.00 -11.40 14.47
C PRO A 41 11.27 -12.17 13.15
N GLU A 42 12.39 -11.88 12.50
CA GLU A 42 12.74 -12.46 11.19
C GLU A 42 12.77 -13.99 11.21
N ASP A 43 13.35 -14.59 12.25
CA ASP A 43 13.46 -16.05 12.36
C ASP A 43 12.09 -16.74 12.50
N GLU A 44 11.16 -16.12 13.24
CA GLU A 44 9.79 -16.60 13.33
C GLU A 44 9.07 -16.46 11.99
N LEU A 45 9.20 -15.31 11.33
CA LEU A 45 8.57 -15.09 10.03
C LEU A 45 9.06 -16.10 8.99
N ARG A 46 10.37 -16.39 8.98
CA ARG A 46 10.98 -17.41 8.10
C ARG A 46 10.42 -18.80 8.37
N ALA A 47 10.19 -19.16 9.63
CA ALA A 47 9.60 -20.44 10.00
C ALA A 47 8.11 -20.54 9.63
N ARG A 48 7.40 -19.40 9.63
CA ARG A 48 5.96 -19.33 9.33
C ARG A 48 5.62 -19.25 7.85
N LEU A 49 6.58 -18.87 6.99
CA LEU A 49 6.40 -18.67 5.54
C LEU A 49 7.13 -19.77 4.74
N PRO A 50 6.48 -20.91 4.43
CA PRO A 50 7.07 -21.98 3.60
C PRO A 50 7.51 -21.51 2.21
N GLY A 51 6.79 -20.56 1.59
CA GLY A 51 7.18 -19.94 0.32
C GLY A 51 8.25 -18.85 0.44
N GLY A 52 8.72 -18.57 1.65
CA GLY A 52 9.74 -17.58 1.96
C GLY A 52 9.23 -16.13 1.96
N ALA A 53 10.15 -15.19 2.17
CA ALA A 53 9.85 -13.77 2.28
C ALA A 53 9.28 -13.14 0.97
N GLY A 54 9.40 -13.84 -0.16
CA GLY A 54 8.83 -13.39 -1.43
C GLY A 54 7.31 -13.30 -1.41
N GLU A 55 6.62 -14.21 -0.70
CA GLU A 55 5.15 -14.21 -0.63
C GLU A 55 4.62 -13.00 0.14
N ILE A 56 5.20 -12.71 1.31
CA ILE A 56 4.77 -11.56 2.11
C ILE A 56 5.14 -10.24 1.43
N ALA A 57 6.27 -10.18 0.71
CA ALA A 57 6.64 -9.02 -0.09
C ALA A 57 5.66 -8.77 -1.23
N ALA A 58 5.28 -9.80 -1.99
CA ALA A 58 4.28 -9.71 -3.05
C ALA A 58 2.91 -9.27 -2.49
N TYR A 59 2.50 -9.86 -1.36
CA TYR A 59 1.26 -9.49 -0.69
C TYR A 59 1.26 -8.01 -0.24
N ALA A 60 2.32 -7.57 0.44
CA ALA A 60 2.47 -6.19 0.88
C ALA A 60 2.49 -5.20 -0.30
N GLN A 61 3.14 -5.55 -1.41
CA GLN A 61 3.15 -4.74 -2.63
C GLN A 61 1.76 -4.60 -3.24
N THR A 62 1.00 -5.71 -3.33
CA THR A 62 -0.37 -5.66 -3.84
C THR A 62 -1.27 -4.80 -2.95
N LEU A 63 -1.19 -4.97 -1.63
CA LEU A 63 -1.96 -4.14 -0.69
C LEU A 63 -1.60 -2.65 -0.83
N ALA A 64 -0.30 -2.32 -0.88
CA ALA A 64 0.17 -0.96 -1.04
C ALA A 64 -0.27 -0.34 -2.37
N TRP A 65 -0.23 -1.12 -3.46
CA TRP A 65 -0.72 -0.70 -4.76
C TRP A 65 -2.23 -0.44 -4.74
N THR A 66 -3.02 -1.32 -4.14
CA THR A 66 -4.47 -1.14 -3.97
C THR A 66 -4.80 0.10 -3.16
N CYS A 67 -4.09 0.34 -2.04
CA CYS A 67 -4.22 1.58 -1.28
C CYS A 67 -3.90 2.80 -2.14
N ASN A 68 -2.81 2.76 -2.90
CA ASN A 68 -2.40 3.87 -3.77
C ASN A 68 -3.46 4.17 -4.83
N GLU A 69 -3.96 3.16 -5.53
CA GLU A 69 -4.98 3.32 -6.57
C GLU A 69 -6.29 3.87 -6.01
N PHE A 70 -6.73 3.36 -4.87
CA PHE A 70 -7.99 3.78 -4.26
C PHE A 70 -7.90 5.18 -3.65
N LEU A 71 -6.90 5.41 -2.80
CA LEU A 71 -6.75 6.67 -2.06
C LEU A 71 -6.30 7.83 -2.95
N SER A 72 -5.58 7.57 -4.04
CA SER A 72 -5.26 8.63 -5.02
C SER A 72 -6.48 9.14 -5.77
N ARG A 73 -7.53 8.32 -5.93
CA ARG A 73 -8.79 8.70 -6.60
C ARG A 73 -9.72 9.49 -5.69
N LEU A 74 -9.62 9.30 -4.38
CA LEU A 74 -10.37 10.09 -3.39
C LEU A 74 -9.95 11.56 -3.35
N GLY A 75 -8.82 11.91 -3.97
CA GLY A 75 -8.52 13.27 -4.40
C GLY A 75 -7.93 14.17 -3.31
N GLN A 76 -7.48 15.33 -3.77
CA GLN A 76 -6.68 16.33 -3.05
C GLN A 76 -7.40 16.98 -1.85
N ASP A 77 -8.70 16.75 -1.70
CA ASP A 77 -9.55 17.38 -0.69
C ASP A 77 -9.53 16.64 0.66
N ALA A 78 -8.95 15.43 0.72
CA ALA A 78 -8.81 14.66 1.96
C ALA A 78 -7.85 15.32 2.97
N GLY A 79 -7.18 16.41 2.60
CA GLY A 79 -6.19 17.08 3.43
C GLY A 79 -4.95 16.20 3.64
N SER A 80 -4.36 16.30 4.84
CA SER A 80 -3.25 15.42 5.23
C SER A 80 -3.75 14.38 6.22
N LEU A 81 -3.50 13.11 5.90
CA LEU A 81 -3.97 11.96 6.67
C LEU A 81 -2.89 10.89 6.74
N GLY A 82 -2.66 10.33 7.92
CA GLY A 82 -1.90 9.11 8.11
C GLY A 82 -2.85 7.93 8.29
N ILE A 83 -2.55 6.79 7.69
CA ILE A 83 -3.33 5.56 7.88
C ILE A 83 -2.38 4.42 8.21
N LEU A 84 -2.57 3.79 9.36
CA LEU A 84 -1.91 2.52 9.70
C LEU A 84 -2.89 1.39 9.40
N ILE A 85 -2.60 0.60 8.38
CA ILE A 85 -3.38 -0.59 8.03
C ILE A 85 -2.62 -1.81 8.53
N VAL A 86 -3.18 -2.50 9.51
CA VAL A 86 -2.63 -3.76 10.01
C VAL A 86 -3.39 -4.92 9.39
N VAL A 87 -2.66 -5.90 8.90
CA VAL A 87 -3.22 -7.10 8.28
C VAL A 87 -2.74 -8.32 9.04
N GLY A 88 -3.69 -9.15 9.45
CA GLY A 88 -3.45 -10.44 10.07
C GLY A 88 -3.88 -11.56 9.14
N VAL A 89 -3.04 -12.57 8.99
CA VAL A 89 -3.30 -13.75 8.16
C VAL A 89 -3.21 -15.00 9.03
N LYS A 90 -4.26 -15.83 9.04
CA LYS A 90 -4.26 -17.15 9.69
C LYS A 90 -3.89 -18.26 8.69
N PRO A 91 -3.45 -19.44 9.17
CA PRO A 91 -3.21 -20.62 8.31
C PRO A 91 -4.41 -21.08 7.49
N SER A 92 -5.63 -20.81 7.97
CA SER A 92 -6.90 -21.03 7.26
C SER A 92 -7.10 -20.11 6.05
N GLN A 93 -6.10 -19.27 5.72
CA GLN A 93 -6.18 -18.14 4.80
C GLN A 93 -7.20 -17.08 5.20
N GLN A 94 -7.80 -17.11 6.38
CA GLN A 94 -8.61 -15.99 6.84
C GLN A 94 -7.74 -14.75 7.03
N VAL A 95 -8.26 -13.60 6.61
CA VAL A 95 -7.62 -12.30 6.78
C VAL A 95 -8.50 -11.39 7.60
N ARG A 96 -7.85 -10.61 8.47
CA ARG A 96 -8.51 -9.51 9.17
C ARG A 96 -7.67 -8.25 9.01
N LEU A 97 -8.34 -7.16 8.70
CA LEU A 97 -7.73 -5.84 8.59
C LEU A 97 -8.16 -4.98 9.78
N TRP A 98 -7.23 -4.20 10.28
CA TRP A 98 -7.46 -3.13 11.25
C TRP A 98 -6.92 -1.83 10.67
N CYS A 99 -7.59 -0.73 10.97
CA CYS A 99 -7.20 0.60 10.53
C CYS A 99 -7.11 1.54 11.72
N GLU A 100 -6.04 2.30 11.78
CA GLU A 100 -5.87 3.40 12.71
C GLU A 100 -5.57 4.68 11.91
N GLN A 101 -6.37 5.72 12.14
CA GLN A 101 -6.23 7.01 11.48
C GLN A 101 -5.32 7.90 12.32
N VAL A 102 -4.26 8.43 11.71
CA VAL A 102 -3.25 9.27 12.38
C VAL A 102 -3.28 10.65 11.73
N GLY A 103 -3.93 11.61 12.38
CA GLY A 103 -4.16 12.95 11.84
C GLY A 103 -5.13 12.93 10.66
N GLY A 104 -6.11 13.83 10.64
CA GLY A 104 -7.17 13.81 9.62
C GLY A 104 -8.25 12.77 9.90
N THR A 105 -9.14 12.54 8.93
CA THR A 105 -10.27 11.62 9.08
C THR A 105 -10.56 10.91 7.76
N LEU A 106 -10.68 9.58 7.82
CA LEU A 106 -11.18 8.73 6.76
C LEU A 106 -12.63 8.35 7.10
N PRO A 107 -13.62 8.70 6.27
CA PRO A 107 -15.00 8.30 6.48
C PRO A 107 -15.17 6.77 6.55
N ASP A 108 -16.10 6.30 7.39
CA ASP A 108 -16.31 4.87 7.64
C ASP A 108 -16.73 4.09 6.39
N ASP A 109 -17.55 4.72 5.53
CA ASP A 109 -17.96 4.16 4.24
C ASP A 109 -16.77 3.99 3.29
N VAL A 110 -15.85 4.95 3.29
CA VAL A 110 -14.59 4.87 2.54
C VAL A 110 -13.70 3.75 3.07
N TRP A 111 -13.58 3.62 4.41
CA TRP A 111 -12.83 2.52 5.03
C TRP A 111 -13.43 1.15 4.70
N GLN A 112 -14.76 1.03 4.73
CA GLN A 112 -15.44 -0.22 4.38
C GLN A 112 -15.10 -0.66 2.94
N VAL A 113 -15.23 0.26 1.97
CA VAL A 113 -14.90 -0.03 0.56
C VAL A 113 -13.42 -0.39 0.40
N LEU A 114 -12.52 0.33 1.08
CA LEU A 114 -11.10 0.00 1.05
C LEU A 114 -10.82 -1.40 1.61
N THR A 115 -11.49 -1.78 2.70
CA THR A 115 -11.34 -3.11 3.31
C THR A 115 -11.75 -4.22 2.35
N GLU A 116 -12.89 -4.07 1.67
CA GLU A 116 -13.38 -5.01 0.67
C GLU A 116 -12.41 -5.13 -0.52
N LEU A 117 -11.86 -4.01 -0.98
CA LEU A 117 -10.84 -3.98 -2.04
C LEU A 117 -9.54 -4.67 -1.63
N LEU A 118 -9.06 -4.44 -0.41
CA LEU A 118 -7.83 -5.03 0.09
C LEU A 118 -7.96 -6.55 0.29
N ASP A 119 -9.09 -7.01 0.82
CA ASP A 119 -9.37 -8.44 0.95
C ASP A 119 -9.41 -9.12 -0.43
N GLY A 120 -10.14 -8.52 -1.38
CA GLY A 120 -10.28 -9.04 -2.74
C GLY A 120 -8.98 -9.03 -3.55
N ALA A 121 -8.28 -7.89 -3.60
CA ALA A 121 -7.02 -7.76 -4.35
C ALA A 121 -5.92 -8.64 -3.76
N GLY A 122 -5.92 -8.79 -2.44
CA GLY A 122 -4.96 -9.61 -1.72
C GLY A 122 -5.19 -11.11 -1.85
N ALA A 123 -6.38 -11.57 -2.24
CA ALA A 123 -6.74 -12.99 -2.21
C ALA A 123 -5.82 -13.87 -3.10
N ALA A 124 -5.47 -13.40 -4.30
CA ALA A 124 -4.66 -14.16 -5.26
C ALA A 124 -3.17 -14.25 -4.87
N VAL A 125 -2.69 -13.34 -4.03
CA VAL A 125 -1.28 -13.21 -3.63
C VAL A 125 -1.09 -13.36 -2.11
N ARG A 126 -2.11 -13.85 -1.41
CA ARG A 126 -2.09 -14.07 0.03
C ARG A 126 -1.01 -15.10 0.38
N PRO A 127 -0.13 -14.83 1.35
CA PRO A 127 0.94 -15.75 1.69
C PRO A 127 0.35 -17.04 2.27
N GLN A 128 0.99 -18.18 1.97
CA GLN A 128 0.69 -19.41 2.68
C GLN A 128 1.45 -19.39 4.00
N VAL A 129 0.74 -19.52 5.11
CA VAL A 129 1.33 -19.40 6.46
C VAL A 129 1.06 -20.65 7.28
N THR A 130 2.05 -21.12 8.03
CA THR A 130 1.90 -22.30 8.91
C THR A 130 1.44 -21.92 10.32
N ALA A 131 1.60 -20.66 10.71
CA ALA A 131 1.06 -20.05 11.91
C ALA A 131 0.61 -18.61 11.60
N PRO A 132 -0.15 -17.94 12.49
CA PRO A 132 -0.56 -16.57 12.27
C PRO A 132 0.62 -15.63 11.97
N VAL A 133 0.42 -14.68 11.06
CA VAL A 133 1.39 -13.61 10.75
C VAL A 133 0.68 -12.27 10.71
N ALA A 134 1.43 -11.19 10.95
CA ALA A 134 0.89 -9.84 10.94
C ALA A 134 1.90 -8.84 10.40
N LEU A 135 1.40 -7.93 9.56
CA LEU A 135 2.18 -6.82 9.00
C LEU A 135 1.37 -5.52 9.05
N ALA A 136 2.04 -4.38 9.02
CA ALA A 136 1.40 -3.08 8.93
C ALA A 136 1.92 -2.27 7.74
N LEU A 137 1.02 -1.55 7.08
CA LEU A 137 1.32 -0.55 6.08
C LEU A 137 1.10 0.83 6.71
N GLU A 138 2.13 1.66 6.74
CA GLU A 138 2.04 3.06 7.13
C GLU A 138 1.86 3.91 5.87
N GLY A 139 0.63 4.35 5.63
CA GLY A 139 0.23 5.14 4.48
C GLY A 139 0.15 6.63 4.80
N LEU A 140 0.62 7.46 3.88
CA LEU A 140 0.59 8.92 3.96
C LEU A 140 -0.26 9.48 2.84
N VAL A 141 -1.28 10.25 3.18
CA VAL A 141 -2.11 11.04 2.26
C VAL A 141 -1.71 12.51 2.38
N GLY A 142 -1.44 13.16 1.25
CA GLY A 142 -0.97 14.56 1.23
C GLY A 142 0.40 14.73 1.88
N ALA A 143 0.48 15.62 2.89
CA ALA A 143 1.71 15.80 3.68
C ALA A 143 1.88 14.73 4.78
N GLY A 144 0.86 13.90 5.02
CA GLY A 144 0.84 12.92 6.12
C GLY A 144 0.67 13.57 7.50
N PRO A 145 0.71 12.77 8.58
CA PRO A 145 0.60 13.29 9.94
C PRO A 145 1.86 14.04 10.35
N SER A 146 1.67 15.04 11.22
CA SER A 146 2.76 15.69 11.95
C SER A 146 3.29 14.84 13.12
N THR A 147 2.57 13.79 13.48
CA THR A 147 2.87 12.84 14.55
C THR A 147 3.30 11.49 13.98
N GLY A 148 4.08 10.71 14.73
CA GLY A 148 4.41 9.33 14.34
C GLY A 148 3.19 8.40 14.34
N PHE A 149 3.31 7.26 13.68
CA PHE A 149 2.31 6.19 13.73
C PHE A 149 2.37 5.45 15.07
N PRO A 150 1.22 5.00 15.61
CA PRO A 150 1.23 4.17 16.80
C PRO A 150 1.90 2.82 16.54
N GLU A 151 2.39 2.18 17.60
CA GLU A 151 3.04 0.88 17.51
C GLU A 151 2.03 -0.24 17.17
N PHE A 152 0.80 -0.12 17.70
CA PHE A 152 -0.27 -1.08 17.48
C PHE A 152 -1.59 -0.32 17.24
N PRO A 153 -2.54 -0.89 16.48
CA PRO A 153 -3.86 -0.29 16.31
C PRO A 153 -4.61 -0.33 17.65
N ARG A 154 -5.49 0.64 17.90
CA ARG A 154 -6.19 0.76 19.18
C ARG A 154 -6.95 -0.49 19.57
N ALA A 155 -7.56 -1.16 18.59
CA ALA A 155 -8.28 -2.42 18.79
C ALA A 155 -7.42 -3.53 19.41
N TRP A 156 -6.11 -3.56 19.11
CA TRP A 156 -5.19 -4.53 19.70
C TRP A 156 -4.83 -4.16 21.14
N VAL A 157 -4.53 -2.89 21.38
CA VAL A 157 -4.24 -2.36 22.73
C VAL A 157 -5.44 -2.62 23.65
N ASP A 158 -6.64 -2.23 23.24
CA ASP A 158 -7.86 -2.40 24.02
C ASP A 158 -8.15 -3.89 24.32
N ALA A 159 -7.79 -4.80 23.42
CA ALA A 159 -7.98 -6.24 23.63
C ALA A 159 -6.97 -6.84 24.63
N VAL A 160 -5.76 -6.29 24.67
CA VAL A 160 -4.72 -6.71 25.62
C VAL A 160 -4.96 -6.07 26.99
N GLU A 161 -5.36 -4.81 27.08
CA GLU A 161 -5.65 -4.13 28.36
C GLU A 161 -6.78 -4.81 29.16
N ARG A 162 -7.68 -5.53 28.47
CA ARG A 162 -8.75 -6.32 29.11
C ARG A 162 -8.26 -7.60 29.78
N VAL A 163 -7.00 -7.99 29.57
CA VAL A 163 -6.42 -9.19 30.15
C VAL A 163 -5.16 -8.84 30.94
N ASP A 164 -5.13 -9.18 32.22
CA ASP A 164 -3.95 -8.99 33.08
C ASP A 164 -2.89 -10.07 32.80
N ALA A 165 -2.42 -10.15 31.56
CA ALA A 165 -1.48 -11.16 31.10
C ALA A 165 -0.60 -10.63 29.95
N GLN A 166 0.65 -11.07 29.91
CA GLN A 166 1.54 -10.79 28.78
C GLN A 166 1.05 -11.57 27.54
N VAL A 167 0.81 -10.85 26.43
CA VAL A 167 0.29 -11.41 25.17
C VAL A 167 1.38 -11.39 24.11
N SER A 168 1.67 -12.54 23.49
CA SER A 168 2.56 -12.61 22.33
C SER A 168 1.86 -12.15 21.05
N VAL A 169 2.59 -11.40 20.22
CA VAL A 169 2.13 -11.00 18.88
C VAL A 169 2.82 -11.91 17.85
N PRO A 170 2.07 -12.55 16.93
CA PRO A 170 0.64 -12.43 16.69
C PRO A 170 -0.20 -13.46 17.45
N ASP A 171 0.39 -14.54 17.97
CA ASP A 171 -0.38 -15.75 18.35
C ASP A 171 -1.40 -15.50 19.46
N GLY A 172 -0.95 -15.14 20.66
CA GLY A 172 -1.86 -14.87 21.77
C GLY A 172 -2.78 -13.68 21.48
N LEU A 173 -2.32 -12.71 20.70
CA LEU A 173 -3.15 -11.57 20.31
C LEU A 173 -4.30 -12.01 19.41
N PHE A 174 -4.04 -12.84 18.39
CA PHE A 174 -5.03 -13.24 17.40
C PHE A 174 -6.13 -14.12 18.01
N GLU A 175 -5.84 -14.89 19.05
CA GLU A 175 -6.86 -15.59 19.84
C GLU A 175 -7.92 -14.65 20.44
N ARG A 176 -7.63 -13.35 20.55
CA ARG A 176 -8.49 -12.34 21.17
C ARG A 176 -9.11 -11.39 20.14
N VAL A 177 -8.31 -10.87 19.22
CA VAL A 177 -8.75 -9.86 18.23
C VAL A 177 -9.19 -10.46 16.90
N PHE A 178 -8.90 -11.74 16.69
CA PHE A 178 -9.21 -12.48 15.48
C PHE A 178 -9.95 -13.77 15.84
N VAL A 179 -10.98 -13.64 16.67
CA VAL A 179 -11.99 -14.68 16.92
C VAL A 179 -12.84 -14.89 15.66
N ASP A 180 -13.16 -16.17 15.40
CA ASP A 180 -13.98 -16.63 14.28
C ASP A 180 -15.47 -16.26 14.46
#